data_AF-A0AAD6XIR3-F1
#
_entry.id   AF-A0AAD6XIR3-F1
#
_cell.length_a   1.000
_cell.length_b   1.000
_cell.length_c   1.000
_cell.angle_alpha   90.00
_cell.angle_beta   90.00
_cell.angle_gamma   90.00
#
_symmetry.space_group_name_H-M   'P 1'
#
loop_
_entity.id
_entity.type
_entity.pdbx_description
1 polymer ?
#
loop_
_entity_poly.entity_id
_entity_poly.type
_entity_poly.pdbx_seq_one_letter_code
_entity_poly.pdbx_strand_id
1 'polypeptide(L)'
;MSAEQIQRRIDKLSADAAEVSAEIEAGKKRLKQITLDKCAARAQLNAVRDPMARLPLEISSEIFMHGLSSCPQPRAWHPPMLFLNVCNMWSSIALSMPPLWSAFHADRPVKDLSSLLDMFINRAGNRPMYISLPQDPPQEAVTIIKLHAARLKALKLHQCDLNLFIAAGPFLFLETLVILGSTKYCHEARKVPIVRMLARCPNLAECILEGVSESIGIAIEEQPPLPHLKHIEFGKRGPFESPWASDLTSDYALRVLSLPRLRTLLLHFRDIGLRDFRDFLRRSSPPLQKICWDCGLLLSRGTFEDLEDCLALLPKLTHLELFRLTPHAGEQFVAALARADLVPNLSSITFEGWTAFSKPWYEKLAGVLLARRNEINIVRVVWNYQHRRERLADDICATLQELVADGMWIHVGSPRRNLI
;
A
#
# COMPACT_ATOMS: atom_id res chain seq x y z
N MET A 1 3.37 -69.73 49.82
CA MET A 1 4.66 -69.02 49.86
C MET A 1 4.87 -68.54 51.28
N SER A 2 5.99 -68.86 51.91
CA SER A 2 6.32 -68.31 53.23
C SER A 2 6.66 -66.82 53.11
N ALA A 3 6.50 -66.05 54.19
CA ALA A 3 6.86 -64.63 54.22
C ALA A 3 8.33 -64.40 53.81
N GLU A 4 9.24 -65.33 54.15
CA GLU A 4 10.63 -65.29 53.72
C GLU A 4 10.81 -65.38 52.20
N GLN A 5 10.00 -66.18 51.50
CA GLN A 5 10.06 -66.29 50.04
C GLN A 5 9.61 -65.00 49.35
N ILE A 6 8.63 -64.28 49.95
CA ILE A 6 8.21 -62.97 49.46
C ILE A 6 9.32 -61.94 49.67
N GLN A 7 9.91 -61.90 50.87
CA GLN A 7 10.98 -60.94 51.19
C GLN A 7 12.19 -61.13 50.27
N ARG A 8 12.68 -62.36 50.08
CA ARG A 8 13.79 -62.65 49.14
C ARG A 8 13.50 -62.20 47.71
N ARG A 9 12.25 -62.30 47.28
CA ARG A 9 11.83 -61.90 45.94
C ARG A 9 11.73 -60.37 45.81
N ILE A 10 11.31 -59.68 46.86
CA ILE A 10 11.35 -58.21 46.95
C ILE A 10 12.81 -57.72 46.91
N ASP A 11 13.69 -58.33 47.71
CA ASP A 11 15.10 -57.92 47.78
C ASP A 11 15.79 -58.14 46.42
N LYS A 12 15.52 -59.26 45.76
CA LYS A 12 16.01 -59.52 44.40
C LYS A 12 15.49 -58.49 43.40
N LEU A 13 14.18 -58.24 43.38
CA LEU A 13 13.59 -57.25 42.46
C LEU A 13 14.09 -55.83 42.74
N SER A 14 14.37 -55.49 44.00
CA SER A 14 14.97 -54.21 44.40
C SER A 14 16.41 -54.08 43.91
N ALA A 15 17.20 -55.15 44.01
CA ALA A 15 18.56 -55.19 43.47
C ALA A 15 18.56 -55.09 41.93
N ASP A 16 17.72 -55.87 41.25
CA ASP A 16 17.57 -55.82 39.79
C ASP A 16 17.10 -54.42 39.33
N ALA A 17 16.17 -53.79 40.06
CA ALA A 17 15.71 -52.42 39.77
C ALA A 17 16.80 -51.36 40.00
N ALA A 18 17.64 -51.53 41.01
CA ALA A 18 18.77 -50.64 41.27
C ALA A 18 19.84 -50.76 40.16
N GLU A 19 20.11 -51.96 39.68
CA GLU A 19 21.02 -52.22 38.55
C GLU A 19 20.51 -51.55 37.26
N VAL A 20 19.24 -51.78 36.89
CA VAL A 20 18.64 -51.14 35.71
C VAL A 20 18.64 -49.61 35.82
N SER A 21 18.40 -49.07 37.02
CA SER A 21 18.44 -47.61 37.25
C SER A 21 19.85 -47.04 37.04
N ALA A 22 20.89 -47.75 37.49
CA ALA A 22 22.27 -47.37 37.28
C ALA A 22 22.66 -47.41 35.79
N GLU A 23 22.18 -48.41 35.04
CA GLU A 23 22.37 -48.49 33.59
C GLU A 23 21.67 -47.34 32.84
N ILE A 24 20.44 -46.98 33.25
CA ILE A 24 19.71 -45.84 32.67
C ILE A 24 20.48 -44.53 32.87
N GLU A 25 21.02 -44.29 34.07
CA GLU A 25 21.79 -43.07 34.35
C GLU A 25 23.14 -43.05 33.59
N ALA A 26 23.82 -44.20 33.48
CA ALA A 26 25.02 -44.33 32.65
C ALA A 26 24.71 -44.06 31.17
N GLY A 27 23.58 -44.58 30.66
CA GLY A 27 23.07 -44.35 29.32
C GLY A 27 22.77 -42.87 29.06
N LYS A 28 22.08 -42.19 29.98
CA LYS A 28 21.81 -40.74 29.92
C LYS A 28 23.11 -39.93 29.86
N LYS A 29 24.11 -40.30 30.67
CA LYS A 29 25.43 -39.64 30.65
C LYS A 29 26.14 -39.82 29.31
N ARG A 30 26.12 -41.04 28.75
CA ARG A 30 26.71 -41.34 27.44
C ARG A 30 26.01 -40.60 26.29
N LEU A 31 24.68 -40.53 26.32
CA LEU A 31 23.88 -39.78 25.35
C LEU A 31 24.22 -38.28 25.39
N LYS A 32 24.37 -37.70 26.59
CA LYS A 32 24.80 -36.31 26.78
C LYS A 32 26.19 -36.08 26.19
N GLN A 33 27.14 -36.98 26.43
CA GLN A 33 28.49 -36.87 25.87
C GLN A 33 28.49 -36.96 24.34
N ILE A 34 27.80 -37.94 23.75
CA ILE A 34 27.69 -38.08 22.28
C ILE A 34 27.04 -36.83 21.67
N THR A 35 26.07 -36.22 22.37
CA THR A 35 25.44 -34.97 21.91
C THR A 35 26.44 -33.81 21.89
N LEU A 36 27.28 -33.69 22.92
CA LEU A 36 28.36 -32.68 22.96
C LEU A 36 29.40 -32.93 21.86
N ASP A 37 29.86 -34.17 21.68
CA ASP A 37 30.86 -34.54 20.67
C ASP A 37 30.31 -34.30 19.25
N LYS A 38 29.03 -34.62 19.01
CA LYS A 38 28.35 -34.34 17.74
C LYS A 38 28.24 -32.85 17.47
N CYS A 39 27.94 -32.03 18.49
CA CYS A 39 27.93 -30.57 18.36
C CYS A 39 29.33 -30.03 18.01
N ALA A 40 30.39 -30.53 18.65
CA ALA A 40 31.77 -30.13 18.39
C ALA A 40 32.23 -30.52 16.97
N ALA A 41 31.99 -31.77 16.56
CA ALA A 41 32.34 -32.24 15.21
C ALA A 41 31.59 -31.47 14.11
N ARG A 42 30.31 -31.14 14.35
CA ARG A 42 29.52 -30.33 13.41
C ARG A 42 30.02 -28.90 13.33
N ALA A 43 30.45 -28.30 14.45
CA ALA A 43 31.08 -26.99 14.45
C ALA A 43 32.39 -26.97 13.64
N GLN A 44 33.24 -28.00 13.78
CA GLN A 44 34.46 -28.14 12.99
C GLN A 44 34.19 -28.31 11.49
N LEU A 45 33.21 -29.17 11.12
CA LEU A 45 32.80 -29.35 9.73
C LEU A 45 32.26 -28.05 9.13
N ASN A 46 31.43 -27.32 9.87
CA ASN A 46 30.89 -26.05 9.42
C ASN A 46 31.99 -24.99 9.26
N ALA A 47 32.99 -24.95 10.15
CA ALA A 47 34.11 -24.00 10.01
C ALA A 47 34.90 -24.17 8.70
N VAL A 48 35.02 -25.40 8.19
CA VAL A 48 35.72 -25.69 6.93
C VAL A 48 34.80 -25.54 5.72
N ARG A 49 33.51 -25.90 5.85
CA ARG A 49 32.57 -25.99 4.73
C ARG A 49 31.70 -24.76 4.52
N ASP A 50 31.51 -23.93 5.54
CA ASP A 50 30.63 -22.77 5.45
C ASP A 50 31.35 -21.63 4.71
N PRO A 51 30.98 -21.34 3.45
CA PRO A 51 31.61 -20.27 2.69
C PRO A 51 31.45 -18.92 3.40
N MET A 52 30.38 -18.75 4.18
CA MET A 52 30.08 -17.51 4.89
C MET A 52 31.02 -17.27 6.06
N ALA A 53 31.55 -18.32 6.68
CA ALA A 53 32.53 -18.18 7.76
C ALA A 53 33.87 -17.61 7.28
N ARG A 54 34.10 -17.61 5.96
CA ARG A 54 35.29 -17.06 5.32
C ARG A 54 35.05 -15.70 4.68
N LEU A 55 33.80 -15.24 4.61
CA LEU A 55 33.49 -13.93 4.06
C LEU A 55 33.84 -12.85 5.08
N PRO A 56 34.44 -11.74 4.65
CA PRO A 56 34.52 -10.54 5.47
C PRO A 56 33.12 -10.13 5.97
N LEU A 57 33.08 -9.49 7.14
CA LEU A 57 31.85 -9.04 7.77
C LEU A 57 31.05 -8.13 6.82
N GLU A 58 31.75 -7.25 6.10
CA GLU A 58 31.19 -6.29 5.15
C GLU A 58 30.44 -6.99 4.02
N ILE A 59 31.03 -8.06 3.46
CA ILE A 59 30.41 -8.83 2.39
C ILE A 59 29.18 -9.58 2.90
N SER A 60 29.26 -10.13 4.12
CA SER A 60 28.11 -10.79 4.75
C SER A 60 26.96 -9.82 5.01
N SER A 61 27.27 -8.62 5.51
CA SER A 61 26.31 -7.54 5.70
C SER A 61 25.65 -7.12 4.39
N GLU A 62 26.41 -6.97 3.30
CA GLU A 62 25.87 -6.62 2.00
C GLU A 62 24.93 -7.72 1.45
N ILE A 63 25.31 -9.00 1.61
CA ILE A 63 24.45 -10.13 1.26
C ILE A 63 23.13 -10.07 2.04
N PHE A 64 23.17 -9.73 3.33
CA PHE A 64 21.96 -9.63 4.15
C PHE A 64 21.04 -8.50 3.69
N MET A 65 21.61 -7.36 3.31
CA MET A 65 20.84 -6.25 2.75
C MET A 65 20.17 -6.63 1.42
N HIS A 66 20.86 -7.35 0.54
CA HIS A 66 20.28 -7.86 -0.71
C HIS A 66 19.24 -8.96 -0.50
N GLY A 67 19.30 -9.68 0.62
CA GLY A 67 18.31 -10.69 0.99
C GLY A 67 16.99 -10.10 1.53
N LEU A 68 16.95 -8.80 1.88
CA LEU A 68 15.73 -8.18 2.35
C LEU A 68 14.70 -8.06 1.23
N SER A 69 13.47 -8.50 1.50
CA SER A 69 12.34 -8.11 0.66
C SER A 69 12.02 -6.63 0.88
N SER A 70 11.37 -6.00 -0.09
CA SER A 70 10.85 -4.63 0.07
C SER A 70 9.82 -4.52 1.21
N CYS A 71 9.27 -5.64 1.68
CA CYS A 71 8.29 -5.74 2.76
C CYS A 71 8.67 -6.89 3.71
N PRO A 72 9.62 -6.71 4.63
CA PRO A 72 10.08 -7.79 5.52
C PRO A 72 8.97 -8.20 6.48
N GLN A 73 8.57 -9.48 6.39
CA GLN A 73 7.54 -10.05 7.26
C GLN A 73 8.20 -10.67 8.51
N PRO A 74 7.60 -10.54 9.70
CA PRO A 74 8.13 -11.12 10.94
C PRO A 74 7.85 -12.64 10.99
N ARG A 75 8.31 -13.38 9.98
CA ARG A 75 8.14 -14.84 9.85
C ARG A 75 9.51 -15.51 9.88
N ALA A 76 9.61 -16.67 10.52
CA ALA A 76 10.89 -17.36 10.72
C ALA A 76 11.69 -17.65 9.43
N TRP A 77 11.01 -17.77 8.29
CA TRP A 77 11.61 -18.03 6.97
C TRP A 77 11.79 -16.78 6.09
N HIS A 78 11.50 -15.59 6.61
CA HIS A 78 11.73 -14.31 5.93
C HIS A 78 12.86 -13.53 6.63
N PRO A 79 13.78 -12.91 5.88
CA PRO A 79 14.69 -11.91 6.45
C PRO A 79 13.92 -10.75 7.11
N PRO A 80 14.43 -10.19 8.24
CA PRO A 80 15.69 -10.54 8.91
C PRO A 80 15.60 -11.77 9.82
N MET A 81 14.40 -12.27 10.12
CA MET A 81 14.20 -13.37 11.07
C MET A 81 14.87 -14.68 10.62
N LEU A 82 14.92 -14.94 9.32
CA LEU A 82 15.65 -16.08 8.74
C LEU A 82 17.11 -16.10 9.20
N PHE A 83 17.79 -14.94 9.19
CA PHE A 83 19.21 -14.85 9.53
C PHE A 83 19.50 -15.22 10.98
N LEU A 84 18.53 -15.04 11.87
CA LEU A 84 18.64 -15.45 13.28
C LEU A 84 18.63 -16.97 13.46
N ASN A 85 18.10 -17.72 12.47
CA ASN A 85 17.87 -19.15 12.56
C ASN A 85 18.91 -19.99 11.79
N VAL A 86 19.85 -19.37 11.05
CA VAL A 86 20.85 -20.10 10.25
C VAL A 86 22.00 -20.61 11.12
N CYS A 87 22.76 -19.70 11.73
CA CYS A 87 23.85 -20.03 12.63
C CYS A 87 24.13 -18.84 13.58
N ASN A 88 24.92 -19.06 14.64
CA ASN A 88 25.22 -18.03 15.64
C ASN A 88 25.92 -16.80 15.03
N MET A 89 26.80 -17.01 14.04
CA MET A 89 27.49 -15.93 13.35
C MET A 89 26.50 -15.06 12.57
N TRP A 90 25.62 -15.67 11.77
CA TRP A 90 24.58 -14.93 11.03
C TRP A 90 23.64 -14.18 11.96
N SER A 91 23.24 -14.82 13.07
CA SER A 91 22.43 -14.16 14.09
C SER A 91 23.14 -12.95 14.68
N SER A 92 24.42 -13.07 15.06
CA SER A 92 25.22 -11.96 15.58
C SER A 92 25.33 -10.81 14.57
N ILE A 93 25.60 -11.12 13.30
CA ILE A 93 25.71 -10.12 12.23
C ILE A 93 24.36 -9.40 12.08
N ALA A 94 23.27 -10.15 11.92
CA ALA A 94 21.94 -9.58 11.73
C ALA A 94 21.49 -8.70 12.92
N LEU A 95 21.75 -9.15 14.16
CA LEU A 95 21.46 -8.39 15.38
C LEU A 95 22.26 -7.09 15.47
N SER A 96 23.49 -7.07 14.95
CA SER A 96 24.36 -5.88 14.93
C SER A 96 24.04 -4.89 13.81
N MET A 97 23.06 -5.19 12.96
CA MET A 97 22.73 -4.38 11.78
C MET A 97 21.36 -3.72 11.90
N PRO A 98 21.26 -2.50 12.48
CA PRO A 98 20.01 -1.75 12.56
C PRO A 98 19.22 -1.53 11.25
N PRO A 99 19.83 -1.42 10.03
CA PRO A 99 19.03 -1.23 8.82
C PRO A 99 18.12 -2.44 8.53
N LEU A 100 18.53 -3.66 8.92
CA LEU A 100 17.73 -4.88 8.73
C LEU A 100 16.41 -4.85 9.50
N TRP A 101 16.33 -4.03 10.55
CA TRP A 101 15.18 -3.93 11.46
C TRP A 101 14.36 -2.66 11.22
N SER A 102 14.77 -1.81 10.26
CA SER A 102 14.13 -0.51 10.00
C SER A 102 12.79 -0.61 9.26
N ALA A 103 12.37 -1.82 8.89
CA ALA A 103 11.06 -2.08 8.29
C ALA A 103 10.37 -3.27 8.97
N PHE A 104 9.07 -3.13 9.20
CA PHE A 104 8.21 -4.13 9.81
C PHE A 104 6.90 -4.23 9.03
N HIS A 105 6.60 -5.40 8.49
CA HIS A 105 5.37 -5.62 7.71
C HIS A 105 4.58 -6.81 8.22
N ALA A 106 3.43 -6.55 8.83
CA ALA A 106 2.46 -7.56 9.24
C ALA A 106 1.13 -7.33 8.52
N ASP A 107 0.85 -8.12 7.49
CA ASP A 107 -0.40 -8.10 6.71
C ASP A 107 -1.50 -8.98 7.32
N ARG A 108 -1.10 -9.93 8.17
CA ARG A 108 -1.96 -10.90 8.84
C ARG A 108 -1.79 -10.80 10.35
N PRO A 109 -2.76 -11.27 11.14
CA PRO A 109 -2.58 -11.41 12.58
C PRO A 109 -1.32 -12.22 12.89
N VAL A 110 -0.42 -11.63 13.67
CA VAL A 110 0.82 -12.26 14.15
C VAL A 110 0.68 -12.47 15.65
N LYS A 111 1.03 -13.66 16.12
CA LYS A 111 1.09 -13.93 17.56
C LYS A 111 2.15 -13.03 18.19
N ASP A 112 1.85 -12.45 19.35
CA ASP A 112 2.77 -11.59 20.09
C ASP A 112 3.23 -10.36 19.27
N LEU A 113 2.33 -9.80 18.43
CA LEU A 113 2.62 -8.67 17.53
C LEU A 113 3.35 -7.52 18.26
N SER A 114 2.88 -7.14 19.45
CA SER A 114 3.44 -6.04 20.24
C SER A 114 4.90 -6.30 20.63
N SER A 115 5.21 -7.52 21.09
CA SER A 115 6.58 -7.91 21.46
C SER A 115 7.52 -7.95 20.25
N LEU A 116 7.03 -8.44 19.11
CA LEU A 116 7.80 -8.45 17.87
C LEU A 116 8.05 -7.04 17.34
N LEU A 117 7.03 -6.18 17.39
CA LEU A 117 7.12 -4.80 16.95
C LEU A 117 8.13 -4.01 17.80
N ASP A 118 8.03 -4.13 19.13
CA ASP A 118 8.98 -3.52 20.07
C ASP A 118 10.41 -4.00 19.82
N MET A 119 10.60 -5.30 19.63
CA MET A 119 11.91 -5.87 19.28
C MET A 119 12.50 -5.29 17.98
N PHE A 120 11.69 -5.13 16.93
CA PHE A 120 12.15 -4.51 15.68
C PHE A 120 12.52 -3.04 15.87
N ILE A 121 11.67 -2.27 16.56
CA ILE A 121 11.89 -0.84 16.79
C ILE A 121 13.15 -0.61 17.63
N ASN A 122 13.37 -1.42 18.66
CA ASN A 122 14.55 -1.34 19.51
C ASN A 122 15.84 -1.70 18.75
N ARG A 123 15.80 -2.74 17.90
CA ARG A 123 16.95 -3.13 17.08
C ARG A 123 17.27 -2.15 15.96
N ALA A 124 16.28 -1.43 15.45
CA ALA A 124 16.51 -0.38 14.47
C ALA A 124 17.24 0.86 15.04
N GLY A 125 17.38 0.97 16.37
CA GLY A 125 18.10 2.06 17.02
C GLY A 125 17.45 3.42 16.76
N ASN A 126 18.20 4.39 16.24
CA ASN A 126 17.66 5.73 15.90
C ASN A 126 17.28 5.86 14.41
N ARG A 127 17.18 4.75 13.67
CA ARG A 127 16.87 4.82 12.25
C ARG A 127 15.39 5.15 11.98
N PRO A 128 15.09 5.80 10.84
CA PRO A 128 13.73 5.96 10.35
C PRO A 128 13.07 4.59 10.10
N MET A 129 11.79 4.48 10.44
CA MET A 129 11.03 3.24 10.44
C MET A 129 9.93 3.22 9.39
N TYR A 130 9.74 2.05 8.78
CA TYR A 130 8.64 1.73 7.87
C TYR A 130 7.77 0.65 8.53
N ILE A 131 6.54 0.98 8.93
CA ILE A 131 5.67 0.07 9.68
C ILE A 131 4.37 -0.17 8.91
N SER A 132 4.02 -1.44 8.73
CA SER A 132 2.71 -1.87 8.25
C SER A 132 2.07 -2.80 9.28
N LEU A 133 0.89 -2.42 9.75
CA LEU A 133 0.15 -3.17 10.76
C LEU A 133 -1.01 -3.96 10.15
N PRO A 134 -1.38 -5.11 10.74
CA PRO A 134 -2.50 -5.89 10.27
C PRO A 134 -3.82 -5.21 10.64
N GLN A 135 -4.93 -5.82 10.24
CA GLN A 135 -6.26 -5.43 10.68
C GLN A 135 -6.37 -5.43 12.21
N ASP A 136 -7.02 -4.39 12.77
CA ASP A 136 -7.34 -4.24 14.19
C ASP A 136 -6.15 -4.61 15.12
N PRO A 137 -5.01 -3.89 15.02
CA PRO A 137 -3.84 -4.19 15.81
C PRO A 137 -4.16 -4.04 17.32
N PRO A 138 -3.54 -4.85 18.21
CA PRO A 138 -3.68 -4.70 19.64
C PRO A 138 -3.32 -3.29 20.12
N GLN A 139 -3.98 -2.83 21.18
CA GLN A 139 -3.78 -1.49 21.74
C GLN A 139 -2.33 -1.24 22.18
N GLU A 140 -1.64 -2.28 22.62
CA GLU A 140 -0.23 -2.24 23.01
C GLU A 140 0.66 -1.93 21.80
N ALA A 141 0.39 -2.54 20.64
CA ALA A 141 1.13 -2.26 19.41
C ALA A 141 0.94 -0.81 18.97
N VAL A 142 -0.30 -0.28 19.06
CA VAL A 142 -0.55 1.14 18.79
C VAL A 142 0.23 2.02 19.76
N THR A 143 0.25 1.68 21.06
CA THR A 143 0.98 2.42 22.09
C THR A 143 2.48 2.48 21.82
N ILE A 144 3.08 1.37 21.40
CA ILE A 144 4.49 1.31 20.96
C ILE A 144 4.72 2.27 19.79
N ILE A 145 3.83 2.30 18.80
CA ILE A 145 3.96 3.24 17.66
C ILE A 145 3.90 4.69 18.12
N LYS A 146 3.03 5.03 19.08
CA LYS A 146 2.98 6.39 19.64
C LYS A 146 4.31 6.79 20.25
N LEU A 147 4.89 5.90 21.05
CA LEU A 147 6.15 6.14 21.73
C LEU A 147 7.30 6.43 20.74
N HIS A 148 7.23 5.85 19.55
CA HIS A 148 8.25 5.98 18.51
C HIS A 148 7.81 6.80 17.30
N ALA A 149 6.76 7.63 17.42
CA ALA A 149 6.20 8.43 16.33
C ALA A 149 7.26 9.33 15.65
N ALA A 150 8.20 9.86 16.42
CA ALA A 150 9.31 10.70 15.94
C ALA A 150 10.32 9.96 15.03
N ARG A 151 10.21 8.64 14.87
CA ARG A 151 11.07 7.85 13.98
C ARG A 151 10.33 7.31 12.76
N LEU A 152 9.01 7.46 12.70
CA LEU A 152 8.21 6.88 11.62
C LEU A 152 8.40 7.70 10.34
N LYS A 153 8.80 7.02 9.28
CA LYS A 153 8.92 7.58 7.93
C LYS A 153 7.79 7.11 7.01
N ALA A 154 7.36 5.86 7.19
CA ALA A 154 6.17 5.34 6.52
C ALA A 154 5.29 4.55 7.49
N LEU A 155 3.98 4.75 7.40
CA LEU A 155 2.99 4.05 8.21
C LEU A 155 1.85 3.54 7.32
N LYS A 156 1.62 2.24 7.36
CA LYS A 156 0.51 1.57 6.67
C LYS A 156 -0.41 0.92 7.69
N LEU A 157 -1.67 1.33 7.68
CA LEU A 157 -2.71 0.91 8.61
C LEU A 157 -3.79 0.16 7.85
N HIS A 158 -4.01 -1.09 8.21
CA HIS A 158 -5.12 -1.87 7.69
C HIS A 158 -6.25 -1.86 8.71
N GLN A 159 -7.42 -1.33 8.34
CA GLN A 159 -8.67 -1.43 9.08
C GLN A 159 -8.52 -1.06 10.58
N CYS A 160 -7.78 0.01 10.86
CA CYS A 160 -7.46 0.45 12.21
C CYS A 160 -8.41 1.55 12.69
N ASP A 161 -8.62 1.66 14.01
CA ASP A 161 -9.22 2.85 14.61
C ASP A 161 -8.21 4.00 14.63
N LEU A 162 -8.35 4.96 13.71
CA LEU A 162 -7.41 6.08 13.64
C LEU A 162 -7.51 7.02 14.85
N ASN A 163 -8.59 6.99 15.64
CA ASN A 163 -8.66 7.82 16.86
C ASN A 163 -7.54 7.46 17.83
N LEU A 164 -7.14 6.18 17.85
CA LEU A 164 -6.01 5.73 18.63
C LEU A 164 -4.72 6.42 18.15
N PHE A 165 -4.52 6.59 16.85
CA PHE A 165 -3.32 7.22 16.28
C PHE A 165 -3.33 8.74 16.35
N ILE A 166 -4.49 9.38 16.26
CA ILE A 166 -4.61 10.85 16.38
C ILE A 166 -4.16 11.34 17.76
N ALA A 167 -4.37 10.52 18.80
CA ALA A 167 -3.89 10.78 20.15
C ALA A 167 -2.38 10.52 20.34
N ALA A 168 -1.64 10.08 19.32
CA ALA A 168 -0.23 9.72 19.41
C ALA A 168 0.74 10.92 19.43
N GLY A 169 0.26 12.14 19.17
CA GLY A 169 1.10 13.31 18.96
C GLY A 169 1.44 13.54 17.48
N PRO A 170 2.33 14.51 17.16
CA PRO A 170 2.69 14.82 15.79
C PRO A 170 3.66 13.78 15.20
N PHE A 171 3.39 13.38 13.96
CA PHE A 171 4.24 12.51 13.15
C PHE A 171 5.18 13.35 12.29
N LEU A 172 6.17 13.97 12.93
CA LEU A 172 7.03 14.99 12.31
C LEU A 172 7.89 14.45 11.16
N PHE A 173 8.19 13.16 11.10
CA PHE A 173 9.06 12.57 10.08
C PHE A 173 8.30 11.68 9.08
N LEU A 174 6.97 11.61 9.20
CA LEU A 174 6.16 10.74 8.37
C LEU A 174 6.02 11.32 6.97
N GLU A 175 6.58 10.63 6.00
CA GLU A 175 6.56 10.99 4.58
C GLU A 175 5.49 10.23 3.81
N THR A 176 5.18 9.00 4.22
CA THR A 176 4.18 8.14 3.55
C THR A 176 3.15 7.64 4.56
N LEU A 177 1.87 7.87 4.28
CA LEU A 177 0.75 7.36 5.06
C LEU A 177 -0.20 6.58 4.16
N VAL A 178 -0.46 5.32 4.51
CA VAL A 178 -1.41 4.47 3.79
C VAL A 178 -2.45 3.99 4.78
N ILE A 179 -3.71 4.30 4.54
CA ILE A 179 -4.84 3.86 5.38
C ILE A 179 -5.79 3.07 4.50
N LEU A 180 -5.95 1.80 4.84
CA LEU A 180 -6.80 0.85 4.12
C LEU A 180 -7.98 0.46 5.01
N GLY A 181 -9.11 1.14 4.85
CA GLY A 181 -10.33 0.88 5.60
C GLY A 181 -11.02 -0.45 5.25
N SER A 182 -11.97 -0.83 6.11
CA SER A 182 -12.86 -1.98 5.91
C SER A 182 -14.27 -1.48 5.77
N THR A 183 -15.01 -1.94 4.76
CA THR A 183 -16.44 -1.63 4.69
C THR A 183 -17.29 -2.36 5.70
N LYS A 184 -16.82 -3.49 6.23
CA LYS A 184 -17.57 -4.28 7.22
C LYS A 184 -17.86 -3.51 8.52
N TYR A 185 -17.09 -2.46 8.82
CA TYR A 185 -17.23 -1.67 10.05
C TYR A 185 -17.68 -0.22 9.81
N CYS A 186 -17.95 0.18 8.57
CA CYS A 186 -18.31 1.56 8.22
C CYS A 186 -19.72 1.99 8.67
N HIS A 187 -20.57 1.06 9.13
CA HIS A 187 -21.98 1.36 9.26
C HIS A 187 -22.34 2.24 10.47
N GLU A 188 -21.65 2.17 11.61
CA GLU A 188 -22.11 2.93 12.80
C GLU A 188 -21.03 3.47 13.75
N ALA A 189 -19.82 2.89 13.84
CA ALA A 189 -19.00 3.10 15.06
C ALA A 189 -17.71 3.93 14.91
N ARG A 190 -17.20 4.21 13.70
CA ARG A 190 -15.88 4.85 13.56
C ARG A 190 -15.89 5.90 12.46
N LYS A 191 -16.52 7.02 12.76
CA LYS A 191 -16.34 8.27 12.03
C LYS A 191 -14.93 8.76 12.31
N VAL A 192 -14.06 8.65 11.32
CA VAL A 192 -12.63 8.92 11.52
C VAL A 192 -12.30 10.31 10.99
N PRO A 193 -11.73 11.22 11.81
CA PRO A 193 -11.34 12.53 11.34
C PRO A 193 -9.98 12.44 10.61
N ILE A 194 -10.00 11.97 9.36
CA ILE A 194 -8.81 11.84 8.49
C ILE A 194 -8.04 13.15 8.46
N VAL A 195 -8.74 14.27 8.35
CA VAL A 195 -8.11 15.59 8.26
C VAL A 195 -7.30 15.91 9.52
N ARG A 196 -7.75 15.47 10.70
CA ARG A 196 -6.98 15.60 11.95
C ARG A 196 -5.73 14.74 11.95
N MET A 197 -5.78 13.53 11.38
CA MET A 197 -4.59 12.69 11.23
C MET A 197 -3.58 13.35 10.28
N LEU A 198 -4.06 13.86 9.14
CA LEU A 198 -3.21 14.56 8.17
C LEU A 198 -2.58 15.81 8.80
N ALA A 199 -3.32 16.58 9.60
CA ALA A 199 -2.80 17.74 10.34
C ALA A 199 -1.61 17.42 11.26
N ARG A 200 -1.49 16.17 11.71
CA ARG A 200 -0.36 15.71 12.54
C ARG A 200 0.88 15.33 11.72
N CYS A 201 0.80 15.32 10.40
CA CYS A 201 1.85 14.83 9.50
C CYS A 201 2.35 15.96 8.58
N PRO A 202 3.04 16.99 9.10
CA PRO A 202 3.40 18.18 8.32
C PRO A 202 4.35 17.90 7.16
N ASN A 203 5.15 16.83 7.26
CA ASN A 203 6.13 16.42 6.24
C ASN A 203 5.60 15.32 5.29
N LEU A 204 4.29 15.06 5.31
CA LEU A 204 3.68 14.04 4.48
C LEU A 204 3.85 14.37 2.99
N ALA A 205 4.44 13.45 2.24
CA ALA A 205 4.70 13.56 0.81
C ALA A 205 3.75 12.69 -0.03
N GLU A 206 3.33 11.55 0.53
CA GLU A 206 2.45 10.58 -0.10
C GLU A 206 1.35 10.12 0.87
N CYS A 207 0.11 10.12 0.41
CA CYS A 207 -1.03 9.69 1.19
C CYS A 207 -1.97 8.82 0.35
N ILE A 208 -2.29 7.61 0.82
CA ILE A 208 -3.23 6.70 0.18
C ILE A 208 -4.34 6.38 1.18
N LEU A 209 -5.58 6.66 0.79
CA LEU A 209 -6.79 6.54 1.61
C LEU A 209 -7.79 5.64 0.88
N GLU A 210 -7.81 4.36 1.19
CA GLU A 210 -8.76 3.40 0.63
C GLU A 210 -9.85 3.08 1.65
N GLY A 211 -11.12 3.05 1.21
CA GLY A 211 -12.23 2.56 2.05
C GLY A 211 -12.45 3.32 3.37
N VAL A 212 -11.98 4.57 3.48
CA VAL A 212 -12.21 5.39 4.69
C VAL A 212 -13.44 6.26 4.50
N SER A 213 -14.33 6.29 5.51
CA SER A 213 -15.48 7.20 5.59
C SER A 213 -15.25 8.31 6.63
N GLU A 214 -15.59 9.55 6.29
CA GLU A 214 -15.55 10.69 7.22
C GLU A 214 -16.97 11.16 7.51
N SER A 215 -17.23 11.57 8.75
CA SER A 215 -18.51 12.13 9.10
C SER A 215 -18.61 13.60 8.80
N ILE A 216 -19.63 13.95 8.04
CA ILE A 216 -20.14 15.32 7.99
C ILE A 216 -20.62 15.67 9.40
N GLY A 217 -20.06 16.72 10.00
CA GLY A 217 -20.57 17.31 11.25
C GLY A 217 -19.52 17.75 12.26
N ILE A 218 -18.26 17.33 12.11
CA ILE A 218 -17.18 17.87 12.94
C ILE A 218 -16.63 19.10 12.20
N ALA A 219 -16.95 20.30 12.71
CA ALA A 219 -16.29 21.51 12.26
C ALA A 219 -14.79 21.37 12.52
N ILE A 220 -13.99 21.45 11.46
CA ILE A 220 -12.55 21.55 11.58
C ILE A 220 -12.23 23.03 11.48
N GLU A 221 -11.85 23.62 12.61
CA GLU A 221 -11.58 25.05 12.71
C GLU A 221 -10.27 25.45 12.01
N GLU A 222 -9.34 24.49 11.83
CA GLU A 222 -8.02 24.76 11.26
C GLU A 222 -7.78 23.92 10.00
N GLN A 223 -7.50 24.59 8.88
CA GLN A 223 -7.06 23.93 7.65
C GLN A 223 -5.58 23.57 7.78
N PRO A 224 -5.21 22.29 7.92
CA PRO A 224 -3.80 21.94 8.04
C PRO A 224 -3.10 22.17 6.70
N PRO A 225 -2.06 23.02 6.64
CA PRO A 225 -1.24 23.07 5.45
C PRO A 225 -0.46 21.75 5.34
N LEU A 226 -0.54 21.09 4.19
CA LEU A 226 0.30 19.94 3.86
C LEU A 226 1.29 20.36 2.75
N PRO A 227 2.29 21.19 3.08
CA PRO A 227 3.13 21.87 2.08
C PRO A 227 4.04 20.91 1.32
N HIS A 228 4.19 19.67 1.77
CA HIS A 228 5.04 18.65 1.15
C HIS A 228 4.26 17.57 0.39
N LEU A 229 2.93 17.55 0.48
CA LEU A 229 2.12 16.49 -0.12
C LEU A 229 2.12 16.61 -1.65
N LYS A 230 2.71 15.61 -2.30
CA LYS A 230 2.86 15.54 -3.76
C LYS A 230 1.92 14.51 -4.38
N HIS A 231 1.57 13.47 -3.64
CA HIS A 231 0.71 12.39 -4.10
C HIS A 231 -0.41 12.17 -3.09
N ILE A 232 -1.65 12.19 -3.56
CA ILE A 232 -2.79 11.75 -2.77
C ILE A 232 -3.68 10.83 -3.61
N GLU A 233 -4.02 9.70 -3.03
CA GLU A 233 -4.95 8.73 -3.61
C GLU A 233 -6.13 8.53 -2.66
N PHE A 234 -7.33 8.72 -3.18
CA PHE A 234 -8.58 8.31 -2.58
C PHE A 234 -9.02 7.06 -3.32
N GLY A 235 -8.59 5.92 -2.80
CA GLY A 235 -8.58 4.66 -3.50
C GLY A 235 -9.89 3.86 -3.42
N LYS A 236 -9.94 2.84 -4.28
CA LYS A 236 -11.12 2.02 -4.54
C LYS A 236 -11.55 1.23 -3.31
N ARG A 237 -12.85 1.28 -3.02
CA ARG A 237 -13.57 0.21 -2.31
C ARG A 237 -13.38 -1.12 -3.05
N GLY A 238 -13.21 -2.22 -2.31
CA GLY A 238 -12.89 -3.53 -2.90
C GLY A 238 -13.92 -3.97 -3.96
N PRO A 239 -13.58 -4.89 -4.88
CA PRO A 239 -14.43 -5.25 -6.04
C PRO A 239 -15.81 -5.83 -5.69
N PHE A 240 -16.06 -6.14 -4.42
CA PHE A 240 -17.30 -6.73 -3.93
C PHE A 240 -18.25 -5.72 -3.29
N GLU A 241 -17.90 -4.44 -3.28
CA GLU A 241 -18.66 -3.44 -2.55
C GLU A 241 -19.63 -2.69 -3.45
N SER A 242 -20.84 -2.48 -2.91
CA SER A 242 -21.94 -1.81 -3.60
C SER A 242 -21.50 -0.44 -4.14
N PRO A 243 -21.67 -0.17 -5.44
CA PRO A 243 -21.37 1.14 -6.06
C PRO A 243 -22.11 2.32 -5.42
N TRP A 244 -23.14 2.05 -4.61
CA TRP A 244 -24.12 3.01 -4.12
C TRP A 244 -23.83 3.54 -2.70
N ALA A 245 -22.79 3.04 -2.04
CA ALA A 245 -22.39 3.59 -0.74
C ALA A 245 -21.61 4.89 -0.95
N SER A 246 -22.31 6.02 -0.87
CA SER A 246 -21.73 7.36 -0.96
C SER A 246 -20.75 7.61 0.20
N ASP A 247 -19.47 7.49 -0.09
CA ASP A 247 -18.41 7.88 0.84
C ASP A 247 -18.19 9.40 0.74
N LEU A 248 -18.58 10.11 1.79
CA LEU A 248 -18.52 11.58 1.91
C LEU A 248 -17.11 12.12 2.19
N THR A 249 -16.12 11.24 2.30
CA THR A 249 -14.76 11.51 2.79
C THR A 249 -13.96 12.37 1.85
N SER A 250 -14.00 12.06 0.55
CA SER A 250 -13.18 12.77 -0.44
C SER A 250 -13.67 14.19 -0.64
N ASP A 251 -14.98 14.38 -0.67
CA ASP A 251 -15.60 15.69 -0.86
C ASP A 251 -15.24 16.61 0.30
N TYR A 252 -15.38 16.09 1.52
CA TYR A 252 -15.02 16.83 2.72
C TYR A 252 -13.52 17.14 2.78
N ALA A 253 -12.65 16.14 2.53
CA ALA A 253 -11.21 16.34 2.51
C ALA A 253 -10.80 17.40 1.47
N LEU A 254 -11.33 17.35 0.25
CA LEU A 254 -11.05 18.33 -0.78
C LEU A 254 -11.67 19.70 -0.50
N ARG A 255 -12.72 19.83 0.30
CA ARG A 255 -13.24 21.13 0.75
C ARG A 255 -12.34 21.80 1.79
N VAL A 256 -11.70 21.02 2.65
CA VAL A 256 -10.96 21.55 3.80
C VAL A 256 -9.46 21.66 3.53
N LEU A 257 -8.86 20.73 2.79
CA LEU A 257 -7.41 20.68 2.60
C LEU A 257 -6.91 21.74 1.61
N SER A 258 -5.71 22.27 1.86
CA SER A 258 -4.94 23.07 0.91
C SER A 258 -3.64 22.37 0.56
N LEU A 259 -3.47 22.00 -0.71
CA LEU A 259 -2.41 21.10 -1.18
C LEU A 259 -1.55 21.74 -2.29
N PRO A 260 -0.78 22.81 -2.00
CA PRO A 260 -0.14 23.64 -3.03
C PRO A 260 1.01 22.97 -3.80
N ARG A 261 1.48 21.79 -3.34
CA ARG A 261 2.52 21.02 -4.03
C ARG A 261 2.02 19.72 -4.65
N LEU A 262 0.71 19.51 -4.68
CA LEU A 262 0.11 18.28 -5.20
C LEU A 262 0.39 18.14 -6.69
N ARG A 263 0.97 17.00 -7.07
CA ARG A 263 1.30 16.64 -8.47
C ARG A 263 0.43 15.50 -8.98
N THR A 264 0.08 14.57 -8.10
CA THR A 264 -0.73 13.41 -8.46
C THR A 264 -1.94 13.35 -7.55
N LEU A 265 -3.12 13.33 -8.16
CA LEU A 265 -4.40 13.20 -7.49
C LEU A 265 -5.18 12.04 -8.11
N LEU A 266 -5.41 10.98 -7.34
CA LEU A 266 -6.19 9.83 -7.78
C LEU A 266 -7.50 9.78 -7.01
N LEU A 267 -8.62 9.90 -7.72
CA LEU A 267 -9.98 9.96 -7.18
C LEU A 267 -10.78 8.77 -7.72
N HIS A 268 -10.70 7.65 -7.04
CA HIS A 268 -11.35 6.42 -7.47
C HIS A 268 -12.69 6.21 -6.78
N PHE A 269 -13.74 5.91 -7.54
CA PHE A 269 -15.08 5.60 -7.01
C PHE A 269 -15.68 6.67 -6.08
N ARG A 270 -15.52 7.96 -6.40
CA ARG A 270 -16.00 9.08 -5.56
C ARG A 270 -16.87 10.08 -6.31
N ASP A 271 -17.90 10.56 -5.63
CA ASP A 271 -18.88 11.53 -6.14
C ASP A 271 -18.46 12.96 -5.83
N ILE A 272 -17.24 13.34 -6.19
CA ILE A 272 -16.80 14.71 -5.97
C ILE A 272 -17.58 15.61 -6.93
N GLY A 273 -18.35 16.55 -6.40
CA GLY A 273 -18.99 17.58 -7.22
C GLY A 273 -17.94 18.43 -7.91
N LEU A 274 -18.13 18.72 -9.21
CA LEU A 274 -17.20 19.57 -9.97
C LEU A 274 -16.98 20.94 -9.31
N ARG A 275 -18.01 21.49 -8.67
CA ARG A 275 -17.89 22.74 -7.90
C ARG A 275 -16.89 22.63 -6.74
N ASP A 276 -16.98 21.57 -5.94
CA ASP A 276 -16.08 21.34 -4.82
C ASP A 276 -14.64 21.13 -5.30
N PHE A 277 -14.48 20.41 -6.41
CA PHE A 277 -13.19 20.22 -7.03
C PHE A 277 -12.61 21.53 -7.58
N ARG A 278 -13.42 22.36 -8.24
CA ARG A 278 -13.03 23.70 -8.70
C ARG A 278 -12.57 24.58 -7.55
N ASP A 279 -13.31 24.58 -6.46
CA ASP A 279 -12.99 25.38 -5.27
C ASP A 279 -11.69 24.88 -4.61
N PHE A 280 -11.48 23.56 -4.59
CA PHE A 280 -10.20 22.96 -4.20
C PHE A 280 -9.04 23.43 -5.09
N LEU A 281 -9.20 23.41 -6.42
CA LEU A 281 -8.17 23.85 -7.35
C LEU A 281 -7.85 25.34 -7.19
N ARG A 282 -8.85 26.20 -7.03
CA ARG A 282 -8.64 27.63 -6.79
C ARG A 282 -7.89 27.87 -5.48
N ARG A 283 -8.32 27.22 -4.39
CA ARG A 283 -7.72 27.38 -3.07
C ARG A 283 -6.30 26.83 -2.98
N SER A 284 -6.05 25.66 -3.56
CA SER A 284 -4.76 24.98 -3.48
C SER A 284 -3.80 25.44 -4.58
N SER A 285 -4.30 25.89 -5.72
CA SER A 285 -3.51 26.18 -6.95
C SER A 285 -2.42 25.14 -7.24
N PRO A 286 -2.74 23.83 -7.23
CA PRO A 286 -1.74 22.79 -7.22
C PRO A 286 -1.11 22.61 -8.62
N PRO A 287 0.21 22.31 -8.73
CA PRO A 287 0.86 22.00 -10.00
C PRO A 287 0.58 20.56 -10.43
N LEU A 288 -0.69 20.20 -10.57
CA LEU A 288 -1.14 18.85 -10.90
C LEU A 288 -0.61 18.43 -12.27
N GLN A 289 0.06 17.28 -12.29
CA GLN A 289 0.61 16.62 -13.47
C GLN A 289 -0.20 15.39 -13.85
N LYS A 290 -0.75 14.68 -12.86
CA LYS A 290 -1.57 13.49 -13.06
C LYS A 290 -2.88 13.60 -12.29
N ILE A 291 -3.99 13.39 -12.99
CA ILE A 291 -5.31 13.22 -12.39
C ILE A 291 -5.90 11.89 -12.84
N CYS A 292 -6.39 11.12 -11.88
CA CYS A 292 -7.32 10.03 -12.14
C CYS A 292 -8.67 10.43 -11.58
N TRP A 293 -9.70 10.42 -12.42
CA TRP A 293 -11.07 10.73 -12.07
C TRP A 293 -11.99 9.58 -12.36
N ASP A 294 -12.91 9.36 -11.43
CA ASP A 294 -14.00 8.44 -11.63
C ASP A 294 -15.30 9.19 -11.93
N CYS A 295 -15.67 9.20 -13.21
CA CYS A 295 -16.73 9.99 -13.81
C CYS A 295 -18.14 9.38 -13.71
N GLY A 296 -18.32 8.27 -12.99
CA GLY A 296 -19.61 7.60 -12.90
C GLY A 296 -20.75 8.51 -12.44
N LEU A 297 -20.45 9.49 -11.58
CA LEU A 297 -21.44 10.39 -10.98
C LEU A 297 -21.02 11.88 -10.97
N LEU A 298 -19.81 12.21 -11.46
CA LEU A 298 -19.24 13.57 -11.48
C LEU A 298 -20.18 14.63 -12.09
N LEU A 299 -20.85 14.30 -13.20
CA LEU A 299 -21.76 15.23 -13.87
C LEU A 299 -23.17 15.30 -13.29
N SER A 300 -23.52 14.40 -12.36
CA SER A 300 -24.85 14.49 -11.74
C SER A 300 -24.99 15.73 -10.84
N ARG A 301 -23.87 16.35 -10.44
CA ARG A 301 -23.81 17.46 -9.47
C ARG A 301 -23.02 18.69 -9.95
N GLY A 302 -22.79 18.83 -11.25
CA GLY A 302 -22.07 19.98 -11.81
C GLY A 302 -22.54 20.35 -13.21
N THR A 303 -22.26 21.57 -13.65
CA THR A 303 -22.51 22.00 -15.03
C THR A 303 -21.31 21.68 -15.92
N PHE A 304 -21.52 21.73 -17.24
CA PHE A 304 -20.42 21.67 -18.19
C PHE A 304 -19.40 22.80 -17.97
N GLU A 305 -19.88 24.00 -17.62
CA GLU A 305 -19.03 25.15 -17.29
C GLU A 305 -18.11 24.85 -16.09
N ASP A 306 -18.60 24.13 -15.07
CA ASP A 306 -17.77 23.75 -13.93
C ASP A 306 -16.61 22.82 -14.37
N LEU A 307 -16.83 21.95 -15.36
CA LEU A 307 -15.78 21.07 -15.90
C LEU A 307 -14.73 21.89 -16.66
N GLU A 308 -15.16 22.80 -17.53
CA GLU A 308 -14.26 23.68 -18.28
C GLU A 308 -13.41 24.55 -17.35
N ASP A 309 -14.04 25.13 -16.31
CA ASP A 309 -13.34 25.88 -15.27
C ASP A 309 -12.28 25.04 -14.58
N CYS A 310 -12.58 23.78 -14.25
CA CYS A 310 -11.62 22.88 -13.62
C CYS A 310 -10.42 22.61 -14.55
N LEU A 311 -10.68 22.33 -15.83
CA LEU A 311 -9.62 22.06 -16.81
C LEU A 311 -8.75 23.30 -17.10
N ALA A 312 -9.35 24.50 -17.10
CA ALA A 312 -8.63 25.76 -17.25
C ALA A 312 -7.65 26.03 -16.10
N LEU A 313 -7.98 25.56 -14.89
CA LEU A 313 -7.12 25.66 -13.70
C LEU A 313 -5.99 24.63 -13.67
N LEU A 314 -5.86 23.78 -14.69
CA LEU A 314 -4.91 22.66 -14.74
C LEU A 314 -3.89 22.78 -15.90
N PRO A 315 -3.15 23.89 -16.03
CA PRO A 315 -2.26 24.11 -17.16
C PRO A 315 -1.07 23.12 -17.21
N LYS A 316 -0.71 22.51 -16.07
CA LYS A 316 0.43 21.56 -15.96
C LYS A 316 0.03 20.09 -16.10
N LEU A 317 -1.25 19.81 -16.37
CA LEU A 317 -1.74 18.44 -16.46
C LEU A 317 -1.13 17.75 -17.69
N THR A 318 -0.48 16.62 -17.45
CA THR A 318 0.17 15.81 -18.50
C THR A 318 -0.49 14.44 -18.65
N HIS A 319 -1.11 13.93 -17.59
CA HIS A 319 -1.75 12.61 -17.56
C HIS A 319 -3.17 12.73 -17.00
N LEU A 320 -4.14 12.28 -17.77
CA LEU A 320 -5.54 12.27 -17.37
C LEU A 320 -6.13 10.87 -17.55
N GLU A 321 -6.64 10.30 -16.47
CA GLU A 321 -7.31 8.99 -16.49
C GLU A 321 -8.77 9.17 -16.07
N LEU A 322 -9.70 8.77 -16.93
CA LEU A 322 -11.14 8.86 -16.71
C LEU A 322 -11.73 7.46 -16.62
N PHE A 323 -12.33 7.15 -15.48
CA PHE A 323 -12.98 5.87 -15.19
C PHE A 323 -14.50 6.04 -15.14
N ARG A 324 -15.25 5.00 -15.52
CA ARG A 324 -16.72 4.92 -15.49
C ARG A 324 -17.44 6.11 -16.15
N LEU A 325 -16.84 6.70 -17.17
CA LEU A 325 -17.40 7.83 -17.89
C LEU A 325 -18.75 7.46 -18.53
N THR A 326 -19.81 8.19 -18.19
CA THR A 326 -21.14 8.02 -18.81
C THR A 326 -21.15 8.62 -20.21
N PRO A 327 -22.05 8.21 -21.14
CA PRO A 327 -22.11 8.78 -22.49
C PRO A 327 -22.24 10.30 -22.49
N HIS A 328 -23.11 10.85 -21.65
CA HIS A 328 -23.30 12.30 -21.52
C HIS A 328 -22.03 13.00 -21.02
N ALA A 329 -21.34 12.40 -20.03
CA ALA A 329 -20.08 12.93 -19.53
C ALA A 329 -18.95 12.84 -20.54
N GLY A 330 -18.93 11.77 -21.32
CA GLY A 330 -18.02 11.65 -22.45
C GLY A 330 -18.24 12.76 -23.47
N GLU A 331 -19.47 13.06 -23.87
CA GLU A 331 -19.77 14.10 -24.87
C GLU A 331 -19.31 15.48 -24.41
N GLN A 332 -19.62 15.83 -23.17
CA GLN A 332 -19.16 17.07 -22.56
C GLN A 332 -17.64 17.12 -22.52
N PHE A 333 -17.00 16.08 -22.02
CA PHE A 333 -15.54 16.04 -21.91
C PHE A 333 -14.85 16.13 -23.29
N VAL A 334 -15.37 15.47 -24.32
CA VAL A 334 -14.87 15.60 -25.70
C VAL A 334 -15.03 17.03 -26.22
N ALA A 335 -16.15 17.69 -25.92
CA ALA A 335 -16.36 19.09 -26.27
C ALA A 335 -15.34 20.02 -25.56
N ALA A 336 -15.06 19.79 -24.28
CA ALA A 336 -14.03 20.53 -23.56
C ALA A 336 -12.63 20.28 -24.13
N LEU A 337 -12.29 19.04 -24.49
CA LEU A 337 -10.99 18.73 -25.11
C LEU A 337 -10.80 19.39 -26.47
N ALA A 338 -11.88 19.70 -27.20
CA ALA A 338 -11.80 20.42 -28.48
C ALA A 338 -11.25 21.85 -28.35
N ARG A 339 -11.25 22.40 -27.13
CA ARG A 339 -10.72 23.73 -26.84
C ARG A 339 -9.21 23.70 -26.60
N ALA A 340 -8.46 24.44 -27.43
CA ALA A 340 -7.00 24.50 -27.40
C ALA A 340 -6.43 25.08 -26.09
N ASP A 341 -7.17 25.99 -25.44
CA ASP A 341 -6.78 26.65 -24.19
C ASP A 341 -6.90 25.72 -22.97
N LEU A 342 -7.65 24.63 -23.08
CA LEU A 342 -7.82 23.67 -22.00
C LEU A 342 -6.75 22.57 -22.07
N VAL A 343 -6.10 22.32 -20.91
CA VAL A 343 -5.07 21.29 -20.69
C VAL A 343 -3.98 21.23 -21.79
N PRO A 344 -3.26 22.33 -22.06
CA PRO A 344 -2.34 22.43 -23.20
C PRO A 344 -1.15 21.47 -23.15
N ASN A 345 -0.79 20.96 -21.96
CA ASN A 345 0.35 20.06 -21.76
C ASN A 345 -0.06 18.58 -21.66
N LEU A 346 -1.30 18.24 -22.00
CA LEU A 346 -1.76 16.86 -21.92
C LEU A 346 -0.86 15.97 -22.81
N SER A 347 -0.56 14.76 -22.37
CA SER A 347 0.32 13.84 -23.11
C SER A 347 -0.07 12.38 -23.01
N SER A 348 -0.90 12.05 -22.03
CA SER A 348 -1.48 10.73 -21.87
C SER A 348 -2.93 10.89 -21.45
N ILE A 349 -3.81 10.18 -22.13
CA ILE A 349 -5.21 10.09 -21.76
C ILE A 349 -5.66 8.63 -21.69
N THR A 350 -6.35 8.27 -20.62
CA THR A 350 -6.88 6.93 -20.42
C THR A 350 -8.37 7.01 -20.21
N PHE A 351 -9.13 6.18 -20.91
CA PHE A 351 -10.56 6.03 -20.76
C PHE A 351 -10.89 4.59 -20.35
N GLU A 352 -11.58 4.41 -19.22
CA GLU A 352 -12.13 3.14 -18.79
C GLU A 352 -13.63 3.30 -18.58
N GLY A 353 -14.45 2.72 -19.46
CA GLY A 353 -15.92 2.87 -19.43
C GLY A 353 -16.63 1.56 -19.08
N TRP A 354 -17.77 1.67 -18.39
CA TRP A 354 -18.64 0.51 -18.11
C TRP A 354 -19.65 0.25 -19.24
N THR A 355 -20.02 1.31 -19.96
CA THR A 355 -20.92 1.23 -21.12
C THR A 355 -20.13 1.41 -22.40
N ALA A 356 -20.56 0.74 -23.47
CA ALA A 356 -20.08 1.09 -24.81
C ALA A 356 -20.50 2.52 -25.10
N PHE A 357 -19.54 3.42 -25.35
CA PHE A 357 -19.90 4.63 -26.09
C PHE A 357 -20.34 4.23 -27.50
N SER A 358 -21.13 5.09 -28.12
CA SER A 358 -21.54 4.89 -29.51
C SER A 358 -20.36 5.13 -30.46
N LYS A 359 -20.38 4.54 -31.65
CA LYS A 359 -19.40 4.82 -32.72
C LYS A 359 -19.21 6.34 -32.95
N PRO A 360 -20.28 7.17 -33.04
CA PRO A 360 -20.14 8.62 -33.16
C PRO A 360 -19.31 9.29 -32.07
N TRP A 361 -19.36 8.79 -30.83
CA TRP A 361 -18.57 9.35 -29.74
C TRP A 361 -17.07 9.15 -29.99
N TYR A 362 -16.66 7.97 -30.45
CA TYR A 362 -15.26 7.68 -30.74
C TYR A 362 -14.77 8.44 -31.97
N GLU A 363 -15.59 8.54 -33.01
CA GLU A 363 -15.27 9.35 -34.20
C GLU A 363 -15.07 10.82 -33.80
N LYS A 364 -15.93 11.35 -32.93
CA LYS A 364 -15.81 12.72 -32.42
C LYS A 364 -14.55 12.91 -31.57
N LEU A 365 -14.26 11.99 -30.64
CA LEU A 365 -13.03 12.04 -29.85
C LEU A 365 -11.80 11.99 -30.76
N ALA A 366 -11.75 11.04 -31.70
CA ALA A 366 -10.64 10.89 -32.61
C ALA A 366 -10.46 12.14 -33.49
N GLY A 367 -11.54 12.73 -34.00
CA GLY A 367 -11.50 14.00 -34.72
C GLY A 367 -10.92 15.14 -33.88
N VAL A 368 -11.29 15.23 -32.59
CA VAL A 368 -10.70 16.21 -31.66
C VAL A 368 -9.20 15.96 -31.44
N LEU A 369 -8.80 14.70 -31.25
CA LEU A 369 -7.38 14.34 -31.05
C LEU A 369 -6.55 14.64 -32.30
N LEU A 370 -7.05 14.31 -33.50
CA LEU A 370 -6.41 14.64 -34.78
C LEU A 370 -6.30 16.16 -34.97
N ALA A 371 -7.35 16.91 -34.65
CA ALA A 371 -7.33 18.38 -34.76
C ALA A 371 -6.28 19.00 -33.83
N ARG A 372 -6.03 18.40 -32.66
CA ARG A 372 -5.10 18.90 -31.66
C ARG A 372 -3.72 18.22 -31.68
N ARG A 373 -3.42 17.35 -32.64
CA ARG A 373 -2.15 16.58 -32.70
C ARG A 373 -0.88 17.43 -32.69
N ASN A 374 -0.95 18.64 -33.22
CA ASN A 374 0.18 19.58 -33.26
C ASN A 374 0.32 20.40 -31.96
N GLU A 375 -0.74 20.42 -31.14
CA GLU A 375 -0.80 21.19 -29.90
C GLU A 375 -0.55 20.30 -28.68
N ILE A 376 -1.06 19.08 -28.73
CA ILE A 376 -1.01 18.13 -27.63
C ILE A 376 -0.15 16.94 -28.06
N ASN A 377 0.92 16.66 -27.31
CA ASN A 377 1.75 15.48 -27.52
C ASN A 377 1.11 14.24 -26.87
N ILE A 378 -0.09 13.85 -27.33
CA ILE A 378 -0.77 12.66 -26.80
C ILE A 378 -0.04 11.43 -27.30
N VAL A 379 0.87 10.94 -26.46
CA VAL A 379 1.62 9.73 -26.71
C VAL A 379 0.74 8.52 -26.48
N ARG A 380 -0.19 8.55 -25.51
CA ARG A 380 -0.88 7.34 -25.06
C ARG A 380 -2.39 7.53 -24.93
N VAL A 381 -3.16 6.69 -25.62
CA VAL A 381 -4.60 6.51 -25.43
C VAL A 381 -4.88 5.08 -24.98
N VAL A 382 -5.30 4.86 -23.74
CA VAL A 382 -5.67 3.51 -23.26
C VAL A 382 -7.18 3.40 -23.16
N TRP A 383 -7.74 2.33 -23.71
CA TRP A 383 -9.17 2.09 -23.66
C TRP A 383 -9.51 0.69 -23.16
N ASN A 384 -10.03 0.63 -21.93
CA ASN A 384 -10.41 -0.62 -21.29
C ASN A 384 -11.91 -0.90 -21.49
N TYR A 385 -12.24 -1.95 -22.27
CA TYR A 385 -13.63 -2.37 -22.54
C TYR A 385 -13.90 -3.77 -22.01
N GLN A 386 -14.87 -3.91 -21.09
CA GLN A 386 -15.16 -5.18 -20.43
C GLN A 386 -16.34 -5.97 -21.03
N HIS A 387 -17.20 -5.37 -21.89
CA HIS A 387 -18.48 -5.98 -22.27
C HIS A 387 -18.86 -5.85 -23.76
N ARG A 388 -18.39 -6.80 -24.60
CA ARG A 388 -18.91 -7.28 -25.93
C ARG A 388 -17.77 -7.39 -26.97
N ARG A 389 -17.51 -8.60 -27.47
CA ARG A 389 -16.21 -8.92 -28.11
C ARG A 389 -16.05 -8.62 -29.60
N GLU A 390 -17.09 -8.38 -30.40
CA GLU A 390 -16.94 -8.81 -31.82
C GLU A 390 -17.42 -7.84 -32.94
N ARG A 391 -17.90 -6.62 -32.67
CA ARG A 391 -18.31 -5.72 -33.79
C ARG A 391 -17.84 -4.27 -33.74
N LEU A 392 -17.37 -3.79 -32.59
CA LEU A 392 -16.93 -2.40 -32.48
C LEU A 392 -15.47 -2.22 -32.92
N ALA A 393 -14.69 -3.30 -33.00
CA ALA A 393 -13.28 -3.25 -33.35
C ALA A 393 -13.09 -2.74 -34.78
N ASP A 394 -13.67 -3.40 -35.78
CA ASP A 394 -13.35 -3.16 -37.19
C ASP A 394 -13.63 -1.71 -37.66
N ASP A 395 -14.76 -1.14 -37.25
CA ASP A 395 -15.16 0.21 -37.64
C ASP A 395 -14.35 1.31 -36.94
N ILE A 396 -14.01 1.10 -35.66
CA ILE A 396 -13.22 2.06 -34.88
C ILE A 396 -11.74 1.97 -35.25
N CYS A 397 -11.30 0.80 -35.73
CA CYS A 397 -9.95 0.60 -36.20
C CYS A 397 -9.55 1.58 -37.30
N ALA A 398 -10.43 1.95 -38.24
CA ALA A 398 -10.06 2.86 -39.32
C ALA A 398 -9.62 4.24 -38.80
N THR A 399 -10.42 4.88 -37.93
CA THR A 399 -10.07 6.20 -37.38
C THR A 399 -8.91 6.12 -36.39
N LEU A 400 -8.79 5.04 -35.62
CA LEU A 400 -7.65 4.83 -34.72
C LEU A 400 -6.36 4.56 -35.51
N GLN A 401 -6.42 3.90 -36.67
CA GLN A 401 -5.27 3.66 -37.53
C GLN A 401 -4.67 4.96 -38.05
N GLU A 402 -5.49 5.98 -38.35
CA GLU A 402 -4.99 7.31 -38.72
C GLU A 402 -4.18 7.95 -37.57
N LEU A 403 -4.69 7.87 -36.33
CA LEU A 403 -3.97 8.37 -35.16
C LEU A 403 -2.66 7.60 -34.91
N VAL A 404 -2.65 6.27 -35.11
CA VAL A 404 -1.43 5.46 -35.01
C VAL A 404 -0.44 5.81 -36.12
N ALA A 405 -0.91 6.04 -37.34
CA ALA A 405 -0.08 6.46 -38.47
C ALA A 405 0.60 7.83 -38.21
N ASP A 406 -0.08 8.71 -37.47
CA ASP A 406 0.46 9.99 -36.98
C ASP A 406 1.40 9.84 -35.77
N GLY A 407 1.74 8.60 -35.35
CA GLY A 407 2.72 8.31 -34.31
C GLY A 407 2.18 8.22 -32.88
N MET A 408 0.86 8.27 -32.68
CA MET A 408 0.24 8.11 -31.36
C MET A 408 0.22 6.64 -30.93
N TRP A 409 0.56 6.35 -29.67
CA TRP A 409 0.39 5.00 -29.12
C TRP A 409 -1.04 4.83 -28.62
N ILE A 410 -1.82 4.05 -29.35
CA ILE A 410 -3.17 3.70 -28.97
C ILE A 410 -3.17 2.26 -28.48
N HIS A 411 -3.62 2.06 -27.25
CA HIS A 411 -3.87 0.75 -26.67
C HIS A 411 -5.37 0.55 -26.52
N VAL A 412 -5.93 -0.34 -27.33
CA VAL A 412 -7.33 -0.75 -27.21
C VAL A 412 -7.38 -2.11 -26.55
N GLY A 413 -8.08 -2.22 -25.42
CA GLY A 413 -8.33 -3.46 -24.73
C GLY A 413 -7.96 -3.44 -23.25
N SER A 414 -8.18 -4.59 -22.61
CA SER A 414 -7.71 -4.80 -21.24
C SER A 414 -6.18 -4.86 -21.23
N PRO A 415 -5.48 -4.35 -20.20
CA PRO A 415 -4.03 -4.54 -20.06
C PRO A 415 -3.56 -6.01 -20.14
N ARG A 416 -4.49 -6.96 -19.94
CA ARG A 416 -4.22 -8.40 -20.02
C ARG A 416 -4.45 -9.01 -21.42
N ARG A 417 -4.99 -8.26 -22.38
CA ARG A 417 -5.26 -8.70 -23.76
C ARG A 417 -5.09 -7.52 -24.72
N ASN A 418 -3.95 -7.48 -25.39
CA ASN A 418 -3.70 -6.48 -26.44
C ASN A 418 -4.55 -6.85 -27.68
N LEU A 419 -5.38 -5.92 -28.15
CA LEU A 419 -6.10 -6.09 -29.41
C LEU A 419 -5.32 -5.50 -30.59
N ILE A 420 -4.61 -4.39 -30.38
CA ILE A 420 -3.75 -3.69 -31.36
C ILE A 420 -2.61 -3.02 -30.60
#